data_AF-A0A1T4LLM4-F1
#
_entry.id   AF-A0A1T4LLM4-F1
#
_cell.length_a   1.000
_cell.length_b   1.000
_cell.length_c   1.000
_cell.angle_alpha   90.00
_cell.angle_beta   90.00
_cell.angle_gamma   90.00
#
_symmetry.space_group_name_H-M   'P 1'
#
loop_
_entity.id
_entity.type
_entity.pdbx_description
1 polymer ?
#
loop_
_entity_poly.entity_id
_entity_poly.type
_entity_poly.pdbx_seq_one_letter_code
_entity_poly.pdbx_strand_id
1 'polypeptide(L)'
;MTLKKVFVVLAGTMLFAGYASAKAINVPGDYVKIADALGNADAGDTIFVKRGTYNENITLIMGVVLKGEDPLTTIIDGGRRGPTVMGTSGAEMSHFTIRNGIEGILCENAAPYIHHCYVMDNKATGIAAFISLPNLRNNVVYGNRWSGILAWGAKSLDAYVEQNVVLRNGYSGLTLKGPTNLVARNNIFMENHYYGVFADPAAGQTKIEYNNIYKNYYPFNRFIKVNRTNVSLDPKFVNPSLGKPNFYCNSKSPMLKRGKGKLDIGLLAHDVLPEKEEEVNETRNPDTDGDGMCDPWVSEENVLDKYSAVCAGIDQCPEDAEDVDGFQDDDGCPDPDNDRDGICDPWVEAGGLLDKYAHTCKGADACPDNAESLNGYKDEDGCPDEVPVPPKKVFILEGVNFESGKAVITKDSEVSLRKVIDIMEAFPEISFEIVGHTDNVGSAEKNKKLSAERAEAVKTFFVENGIAENRMVTRGAGDTQPKASNKTPEGRAQNRRIEFTRTDIK
;
A
#
# COMPACT_ATOMS: atom_id res chain seq x y z
N MET A 1 60.34 -39.00 -1.02
CA MET A 1 59.59 -37.96 -1.76
C MET A 1 58.63 -38.65 -2.71
N THR A 2 57.36 -38.81 -2.33
CA THR A 2 56.21 -39.08 -3.22
C THR A 2 54.94 -39.14 -2.36
N LEU A 3 54.30 -37.98 -2.17
CA LEU A 3 52.96 -37.90 -1.59
C LEU A 3 51.96 -38.47 -2.61
N LYS A 4 51.25 -39.55 -2.24
CA LYS A 4 50.04 -39.98 -2.95
C LYS A 4 48.90 -39.02 -2.61
N LYS A 5 48.39 -38.30 -3.62
CA LYS A 5 47.16 -37.51 -3.51
C LYS A 5 45.97 -38.46 -3.34
N VAL A 6 45.33 -38.39 -2.17
CA VAL A 6 44.01 -38.98 -1.93
C VAL A 6 42.98 -38.01 -2.51
N PHE A 7 42.26 -38.44 -3.54
CA PHE A 7 41.07 -37.74 -4.03
C PHE A 7 39.89 -38.12 -3.14
N VAL A 8 39.49 -37.21 -2.26
CA VAL A 8 38.20 -37.29 -1.57
C VAL A 8 37.16 -36.72 -2.53
N VAL A 9 36.29 -37.59 -3.05
CA VAL A 9 35.08 -37.17 -3.76
C VAL A 9 34.10 -36.68 -2.70
N LEU A 10 34.05 -35.36 -2.47
CA LEU A 10 32.90 -34.74 -1.81
C LEU A 10 31.72 -34.88 -2.77
N ALA A 11 30.81 -35.82 -2.49
CA ALA A 11 29.46 -35.76 -3.02
C ALA A 11 28.79 -34.53 -2.39
N GLY A 12 28.87 -33.40 -3.09
CA GLY A 12 28.09 -32.22 -2.77
C GLY A 12 26.62 -32.54 -3.00
N THR A 13 25.91 -32.93 -1.94
CA THR A 13 24.47 -32.73 -1.89
C THR A 13 24.24 -31.22 -1.95
N MET A 14 23.92 -30.72 -3.15
CA MET A 14 23.20 -29.46 -3.32
C MET A 14 21.90 -29.61 -2.53
N LEU A 15 21.91 -29.19 -1.27
CA LEU A 15 20.71 -28.74 -0.60
C LEU A 15 20.23 -27.54 -1.42
N PHE A 16 19.20 -27.77 -2.24
CA PHE A 16 18.34 -26.71 -2.68
C PHE A 16 17.74 -26.09 -1.41
N ALA A 17 18.43 -25.07 -0.87
CA ALA A 17 17.77 -24.08 -0.03
C ALA A 17 16.84 -23.34 -0.98
N GLY A 18 15.64 -23.88 -1.16
CA GLY A 18 14.53 -23.07 -1.64
C GLY A 18 14.46 -21.90 -0.68
N TYR A 19 14.70 -20.69 -1.18
CA TYR A 19 14.28 -19.48 -0.48
C TYR A 19 12.76 -19.62 -0.35
N ALA A 20 12.30 -20.17 0.78
CA ALA A 20 10.91 -20.06 1.16
C ALA A 20 10.65 -18.56 1.25
N SER A 21 9.84 -18.05 0.32
CA SER A 21 9.37 -16.68 0.39
C SER A 21 8.66 -16.52 1.73
N ALA A 22 9.10 -15.54 2.53
CA ALA A 22 8.49 -15.20 3.80
C ALA A 22 6.99 -14.94 3.58
N LYS A 23 6.14 -15.70 4.26
CA LYS A 23 4.68 -15.59 4.11
C LYS A 23 4.14 -14.54 5.06
N ALA A 24 3.13 -13.81 4.60
CA ALA A 24 2.24 -13.03 5.44
C ALA A 24 1.03 -13.91 5.80
N ILE A 25 0.82 -14.15 7.10
CA ILE A 25 -0.27 -14.98 7.63
C ILE A 25 -1.21 -14.08 8.43
N ASN A 26 -2.50 -14.14 8.15
CA ASN A 26 -3.51 -13.29 8.77
C ASN A 26 -4.37 -14.06 9.79
N VAL A 27 -4.60 -13.45 10.95
CA VAL A 27 -5.46 -13.98 12.02
C VAL A 27 -6.44 -12.90 12.49
N PRO A 28 -7.77 -13.09 12.37
CA PRO A 28 -8.42 -14.17 11.65
C PRO A 28 -8.26 -14.01 10.13
N GLY A 29 -8.31 -15.12 9.39
CA GLY A 29 -8.20 -15.13 7.94
C GLY A 29 -7.69 -16.48 7.47
N ASP A 30 -6.37 -16.60 7.38
CA ASP A 30 -5.69 -17.86 7.06
C ASP A 30 -5.85 -18.89 8.20
N TYR A 31 -5.86 -18.40 9.44
CA TYR A 31 -6.18 -19.18 10.63
C TYR A 31 -7.17 -18.43 11.51
N VAL A 32 -7.95 -19.17 12.30
CA VAL A 32 -8.87 -18.57 13.28
C VAL A 32 -8.14 -18.25 14.60
N LYS A 33 -7.13 -19.06 14.94
CA LYS A 33 -6.40 -18.99 16.20
C LYS A 33 -4.96 -18.60 15.98
N ILE A 34 -4.39 -17.86 16.93
CA ILE A 34 -2.99 -17.45 16.89
C ILE A 34 -2.09 -18.68 17.06
N ALA A 35 -2.45 -19.60 17.96
CA ALA A 35 -1.68 -20.82 18.20
C ALA A 35 -1.56 -21.70 16.94
N ASP A 36 -2.65 -21.80 16.16
CA ASP A 36 -2.67 -22.60 14.93
C ASP A 36 -1.80 -21.95 13.83
N ALA A 37 -1.84 -20.61 13.72
CA ALA A 37 -0.98 -19.87 12.80
C ALA A 37 0.51 -20.06 13.14
N LEU A 38 0.88 -19.90 14.42
CA LEU A 38 2.24 -20.13 14.89
C LEU A 38 2.68 -21.58 14.64
N GLY A 39 1.81 -22.56 14.89
CA GLY A 39 2.12 -23.98 14.66
C GLY A 39 2.43 -24.36 13.21
N ASN A 40 2.06 -23.51 12.24
CA ASN A 40 2.26 -23.72 10.81
C ASN A 40 3.17 -22.66 10.15
N ALA A 41 3.74 -21.75 10.94
CA ALA A 41 4.64 -20.71 10.44
C ALA A 41 6.08 -21.22 10.37
N ASP A 42 6.78 -20.85 9.30
CA ASP A 42 8.19 -21.12 9.08
C ASP A 42 9.04 -19.90 9.48
N ALA A 43 10.33 -20.13 9.77
CA ALA A 43 11.25 -19.03 10.08
C ALA A 43 11.33 -18.04 8.89
N GLY A 44 11.14 -16.75 9.19
CA GLY A 44 11.01 -15.66 8.22
C GLY A 44 9.57 -15.18 8.03
N ASP A 45 8.57 -15.97 8.42
CA ASP A 45 7.16 -15.60 8.26
C ASP A 45 6.74 -14.47 9.22
N THR A 46 5.75 -13.70 8.79
CA THR A 46 5.09 -12.67 9.60
C THR A 46 3.61 -12.99 9.77
N ILE A 47 3.16 -13.05 11.03
CA ILE A 47 1.78 -13.26 11.41
C ILE A 47 1.17 -11.93 11.84
N PHE A 48 0.19 -11.45 11.08
CA PHE A 48 -0.60 -10.26 11.36
C PHE A 48 -1.89 -10.64 12.08
N VAL A 49 -2.11 -10.08 13.27
CA VAL A 49 -3.27 -10.38 14.10
C VAL A 49 -4.17 -9.15 14.20
N LYS A 50 -5.38 -9.26 13.67
CA LYS A 50 -6.40 -8.20 13.74
C LYS A 50 -6.92 -8.00 15.15
N ARG A 51 -7.46 -6.82 15.40
CA ARG A 51 -8.14 -6.46 16.66
C ARG A 51 -9.14 -7.54 17.08
N GLY A 52 -9.14 -7.87 18.37
CA GLY A 52 -9.95 -8.95 18.90
C GLY A 52 -9.41 -9.46 20.23
N THR A 53 -10.20 -10.29 20.92
CA THR A 53 -9.76 -10.99 22.13
C THR A 53 -9.59 -12.47 21.84
N TYR A 54 -8.36 -12.94 21.91
CA TYR A 54 -7.93 -14.31 21.65
C TYR A 54 -7.70 -15.02 22.99
N ASN A 55 -8.61 -15.94 23.34
CA ASN A 55 -8.57 -16.68 24.60
C ASN A 55 -7.66 -17.92 24.47
N GLU A 56 -6.36 -17.70 24.49
CA GLU A 56 -5.36 -18.69 24.12
C GLU A 56 -4.08 -18.54 24.97
N ASN A 57 -3.31 -19.62 25.05
CA ASN A 57 -1.94 -19.61 25.54
C ASN A 57 -1.05 -20.03 24.37
N ILE A 58 -0.15 -19.14 23.96
CA ILE A 58 0.63 -19.30 22.73
C ILE A 58 2.11 -19.54 23.01
N THR A 59 2.79 -20.18 22.07
CA THR A 59 4.25 -20.33 22.08
C THR A 59 4.82 -19.70 20.82
N LEU A 60 5.70 -18.71 20.99
CA LEU A 60 6.36 -18.05 19.87
C LEU A 60 7.26 -19.05 19.11
N ILE A 61 7.50 -18.77 17.83
CA ILE A 61 8.32 -19.62 16.97
C ILE A 61 9.58 -18.85 16.55
N MET A 62 10.71 -19.54 16.55
CA MET A 62 12.01 -18.96 16.20
C MET A 62 11.99 -18.39 14.79
N GLY A 63 12.40 -17.14 14.63
CA GLY A 63 12.46 -16.46 13.34
C GLY A 63 11.11 -15.98 12.81
N VAL A 64 10.02 -16.11 13.57
CA VAL A 64 8.69 -15.63 13.20
C VAL A 64 8.42 -14.28 13.85
N VAL A 65 7.83 -13.36 13.08
CA VAL A 65 7.35 -12.06 13.56
C VAL A 65 5.86 -12.15 13.84
N LEU A 66 5.43 -11.92 15.07
CA LEU A 66 4.02 -11.87 15.48
C LEU A 66 3.62 -10.42 15.77
N LYS A 67 2.75 -9.84 14.95
CA LYS A 67 2.39 -8.42 15.03
C LYS A 67 0.88 -8.24 15.15
N GLY A 68 0.46 -7.60 16.24
CA GLY A 68 -0.92 -7.17 16.42
C GLY A 68 -1.21 -5.89 15.63
N GLU A 69 -2.48 -5.70 15.28
CA GLU A 69 -2.95 -4.51 14.56
C GLU A 69 -2.92 -3.27 15.47
N ASP A 70 -3.30 -3.44 16.73
CA ASP A 70 -3.32 -2.37 17.73
C ASP A 70 -3.11 -2.97 19.14
N PRO A 71 -2.12 -2.48 19.92
CA PRO A 71 -1.82 -2.98 21.25
C PRO A 71 -2.95 -2.90 22.24
N LEU A 72 -3.91 -1.98 22.10
CA LEU A 72 -5.02 -1.83 23.05
C LEU A 72 -6.21 -2.73 22.73
N THR A 73 -6.41 -3.05 21.46
CA THR A 73 -7.58 -3.82 21.00
C THR A 73 -7.25 -5.23 20.53
N THR A 74 -5.97 -5.55 20.32
CA THR A 74 -5.47 -6.90 19.99
C THR A 74 -5.00 -7.58 21.27
N ILE A 75 -5.89 -8.39 21.87
CA ILE A 75 -5.73 -8.92 23.23
C ILE A 75 -5.51 -10.43 23.18
N ILE A 76 -4.44 -10.91 23.81
CA ILE A 76 -4.23 -12.32 24.14
C ILE A 76 -4.58 -12.52 25.62
N ASP A 77 -5.63 -13.29 25.88
CA ASP A 77 -6.15 -13.56 27.22
C ASP A 77 -5.84 -15.02 27.62
N GLY A 78 -4.89 -15.18 28.56
CA GLY A 78 -4.37 -16.50 28.95
C GLY A 78 -5.28 -17.31 29.89
N GLY A 79 -6.46 -16.79 30.25
CA GLY A 79 -7.50 -17.53 30.99
C GLY A 79 -7.05 -18.15 32.33
N ARG A 80 -5.97 -17.65 32.93
CA ARG A 80 -5.29 -18.18 34.13
C ARG A 80 -4.74 -19.59 34.00
N ARG A 81 -4.49 -20.07 32.77
CA ARG A 81 -4.02 -21.43 32.48
C ARG A 81 -2.55 -21.44 32.07
N GLY A 82 -1.67 -21.10 33.01
CA GLY A 82 -0.22 -20.98 32.72
C GLY A 82 0.16 -19.61 32.14
N PRO A 83 1.38 -19.48 31.61
CA PRO A 83 1.84 -18.27 30.92
C PRO A 83 0.99 -17.98 29.69
N THR A 84 0.60 -16.72 29.48
CA THR A 84 -0.16 -16.33 28.28
C THR A 84 0.69 -16.49 27.01
N VAL A 85 1.97 -16.11 27.07
CA VAL A 85 2.93 -16.25 25.98
C VAL A 85 4.19 -16.96 26.47
N MET A 86 4.58 -18.04 25.80
CA MET A 86 5.88 -18.68 25.94
C MET A 86 6.84 -18.10 24.88
N GLY A 87 7.95 -17.51 25.32
CA GLY A 87 8.95 -16.90 24.47
C GLY A 87 9.92 -17.90 23.86
N THR A 88 10.36 -17.62 22.64
CA THR A 88 11.34 -18.42 21.89
C THR A 88 12.43 -17.50 21.33
N SER A 89 13.69 -17.92 21.38
CA SER A 89 14.82 -17.12 20.88
C SER A 89 14.66 -16.77 19.41
N GLY A 90 14.98 -15.52 19.05
CA GLY A 90 14.89 -15.03 17.67
C GLY A 90 13.47 -14.83 17.15
N ALA A 91 12.44 -15.00 17.97
CA ALA A 91 11.08 -14.56 17.64
C ALA A 91 10.91 -13.07 17.93
N GLU A 92 10.00 -12.41 17.22
CA GLU A 92 9.60 -11.02 17.47
C GLU A 92 8.10 -10.95 17.80
N MET A 93 7.72 -10.15 18.79
CA MET A 93 6.31 -9.89 19.12
C MET A 93 6.07 -8.41 19.39
N SER A 94 5.06 -7.84 18.75
CA SER A 94 4.66 -6.46 18.99
C SER A 94 3.16 -6.16 18.86
N HIS A 95 2.73 -5.05 19.47
CA HIS A 95 1.38 -4.50 19.35
C HIS A 95 0.26 -5.41 19.92
N PHE A 96 0.50 -6.01 21.09
CA PHE A 96 -0.51 -6.80 21.80
C PHE A 96 -0.76 -6.31 23.24
N THR A 97 -1.99 -6.50 23.72
CA THR A 97 -2.27 -6.60 25.15
C THR A 97 -2.23 -8.06 25.58
N ILE A 98 -1.39 -8.39 26.56
CA ILE A 98 -1.18 -9.73 27.10
C ILE A 98 -1.65 -9.73 28.54
N ARG A 99 -2.73 -10.46 28.81
CA ARG A 99 -3.38 -10.40 30.11
C ARG A 99 -3.87 -11.73 30.63
N ASN A 100 -4.28 -11.68 31.90
CA ASN A 100 -5.00 -12.75 32.59
C ASN A 100 -4.29 -14.10 32.61
N GLY A 101 -2.97 -14.15 32.42
CA GLY A 101 -2.16 -15.36 32.57
C GLY A 101 -1.79 -15.64 34.03
N ILE A 102 -1.04 -16.73 34.26
CA ILE A 102 -0.24 -16.89 35.48
C ILE A 102 0.90 -15.86 35.39
N GLU A 103 1.84 -16.08 34.47
CA GLU A 103 2.73 -15.07 33.92
C GLU A 103 2.11 -14.46 32.64
N GLY A 104 2.44 -13.21 32.32
CA GLY A 104 2.08 -12.66 31.01
C GLY A 104 2.93 -13.27 29.91
N ILE A 105 4.25 -13.05 29.98
CA ILE A 105 5.24 -13.62 29.07
C ILE A 105 6.27 -14.39 29.90
N LEU A 106 6.52 -15.65 29.54
CA LEU A 106 7.55 -16.48 30.16
C LEU A 106 8.63 -16.82 29.13
N CYS A 107 9.87 -16.44 29.41
CA CYS A 107 11.06 -16.75 28.62
C CYS A 107 11.98 -17.67 29.44
N GLU A 108 12.00 -18.96 29.11
CA GLU A 108 12.90 -19.94 29.73
C GLU A 108 14.04 -20.24 28.76
N ASN A 109 15.25 -19.75 29.08
CA ASN A 109 16.41 -19.85 28.19
C ASN A 109 16.13 -19.31 26.77
N ALA A 110 15.25 -18.31 26.67
CA ALA A 110 14.81 -17.73 25.41
C ALA A 110 15.08 -16.22 25.38
N ALA A 111 15.44 -15.69 24.21
CA ALA A 111 15.67 -14.26 24.00
C ALA A 111 14.88 -13.72 22.79
N PRO A 112 13.54 -13.65 22.86
CA PRO A 112 12.73 -12.97 21.85
C PRO A 112 12.90 -11.44 21.92
N TYR A 113 12.49 -10.77 20.84
CA TYR A 113 12.32 -9.32 20.77
C TYR A 113 10.86 -8.97 21.08
N ILE A 114 10.62 -8.31 22.20
CA ILE A 114 9.27 -7.94 22.66
C ILE A 114 9.19 -6.41 22.74
N HIS A 115 8.30 -5.82 21.94
CA HIS A 115 8.16 -4.37 21.89
C HIS A 115 6.74 -3.88 21.63
N HIS A 116 6.42 -2.66 22.07
CA HIS A 116 5.09 -2.05 21.88
C HIS A 116 3.93 -2.91 22.42
N CYS A 117 4.17 -3.69 23.47
CA CYS A 117 3.16 -4.54 24.09
C CYS A 117 2.70 -3.98 25.45
N TYR A 118 1.45 -4.24 25.80
CA TYR A 118 0.89 -4.03 27.13
C TYR A 118 0.81 -5.37 27.85
N VAL A 119 1.58 -5.56 28.92
CA VAL A 119 1.58 -6.79 29.72
C VAL A 119 0.94 -6.52 31.07
N MET A 120 -0.30 -6.95 31.25
CA MET A 120 -1.12 -6.48 32.37
C MET A 120 -2.02 -7.52 33.04
N ASP A 121 -2.35 -7.25 34.30
CA ASP A 121 -3.32 -8.01 35.12
C ASP A 121 -3.02 -9.52 35.22
N ASN A 122 -1.75 -9.92 35.15
CA ASN A 122 -1.31 -11.31 35.30
C ASN A 122 -1.18 -11.71 36.79
N LYS A 123 -1.33 -13.01 37.08
CA LYS A 123 -1.49 -13.53 38.46
C LYS A 123 -0.17 -13.52 39.24
N ALA A 124 0.93 -13.54 38.53
CA ALA A 124 2.29 -13.51 39.02
C ALA A 124 3.05 -12.36 38.34
N THR A 125 4.10 -12.67 37.59
CA THR A 125 4.95 -11.69 36.90
C THR A 125 4.32 -11.25 35.57
N GLY A 126 4.53 -10.00 35.17
CA GLY A 126 4.25 -9.57 33.80
C GLY A 126 5.15 -10.31 32.81
N ILE A 127 6.45 -10.03 32.81
CA ILE A 127 7.46 -10.66 31.96
C ILE A 127 8.49 -11.36 32.83
N ALA A 128 8.58 -12.68 32.73
CA ALA A 128 9.53 -13.51 33.48
C ALA A 128 10.60 -14.08 32.54
N ALA A 129 11.87 -13.87 32.87
CA ALA A 129 13.02 -14.31 32.10
C ALA A 129 13.97 -15.13 32.99
N PHE A 130 14.25 -16.36 32.57
CA PHE A 130 15.14 -17.28 33.25
C PHE A 130 16.31 -17.62 32.34
N ILE A 131 17.54 -17.50 32.86
CA ILE A 131 18.82 -17.82 32.20
C ILE A 131 19.20 -16.85 31.06
N SER A 132 18.25 -16.54 30.17
CA SER A 132 18.40 -15.61 29.05
C SER A 132 17.39 -14.48 29.19
N LEU A 133 17.79 -13.26 28.81
CA LEU A 133 16.92 -12.09 28.87
C LEU A 133 16.38 -11.79 27.46
N PRO A 134 15.06 -11.60 27.29
CA PRO A 134 14.49 -11.05 26.06
C PRO A 134 14.92 -9.59 25.86
N ASN A 135 14.90 -9.13 24.60
CA ASN A 135 15.03 -7.71 24.29
C ASN A 135 13.69 -7.02 24.55
N LEU A 136 13.63 -6.16 25.57
CA LEU A 136 12.40 -5.51 26.00
C LEU A 136 12.48 -4.01 25.70
N ARG A 137 11.70 -3.55 24.72
CA ARG A 137 11.65 -2.14 24.30
C ARG A 137 10.24 -1.58 24.18
N ASN A 138 9.98 -0.35 24.61
CA ASN A 138 8.69 0.31 24.39
C ASN A 138 7.47 -0.47 24.92
N ASN A 139 7.63 -1.26 25.98
CA ASN A 139 6.51 -1.99 26.57
C ASN A 139 5.91 -1.25 27.76
N VAL A 140 4.62 -1.46 27.97
CA VAL A 140 3.91 -1.08 29.18
C VAL A 140 3.67 -2.34 30.01
N VAL A 141 4.17 -2.37 31.25
CA VAL A 141 3.98 -3.51 32.15
C VAL A 141 3.27 -3.05 33.40
N TYR A 142 1.98 -3.37 33.48
CA TYR A 142 1.02 -2.71 34.36
C TYR A 142 0.24 -3.68 35.24
N GLY A 143 0.11 -3.42 36.54
CA GLY A 143 -0.93 -4.06 37.36
C GLY A 143 -0.77 -5.58 37.59
N ASN A 144 0.41 -6.14 37.34
CA ASN A 144 0.66 -7.56 37.59
C ASN A 144 0.78 -7.82 39.10
N ARG A 145 0.27 -8.95 39.60
CA ARG A 145 0.19 -9.18 41.06
C ARG A 145 1.54 -9.36 41.76
N TRP A 146 2.60 -9.67 41.03
CA TRP A 146 3.95 -9.73 41.57
C TRP A 146 4.87 -8.70 40.89
N SER A 147 5.96 -9.11 40.25
CA SER A 147 6.87 -8.17 39.57
C SER A 147 6.38 -7.82 38.18
N GLY A 148 6.71 -6.61 37.72
CA GLY A 148 6.53 -6.25 36.31
C GLY A 148 7.46 -7.09 35.44
N ILE A 149 8.77 -6.94 35.64
CA ILE A 149 9.81 -7.69 34.94
C ILE A 149 10.64 -8.47 35.96
N LEU A 150 10.83 -9.77 35.73
CA LEU A 150 11.73 -10.63 36.49
C LEU A 150 12.85 -11.12 35.57
N ALA A 151 14.10 -10.93 35.98
CA ALA A 151 15.26 -11.56 35.38
C ALA A 151 15.96 -12.44 36.42
N TRP A 152 16.03 -13.75 36.17
CA TRP A 152 16.68 -14.71 37.05
C TRP A 152 17.85 -15.39 36.36
N GLY A 153 19.06 -15.17 36.90
CA GLY A 153 20.29 -15.76 36.38
C GLY A 153 20.59 -15.33 34.94
N ALA A 154 20.03 -14.20 34.50
CA ALA A 154 20.15 -13.74 33.14
C ALA A 154 21.50 -13.08 32.93
N LYS A 155 22.35 -13.69 32.10
CA LYS A 155 23.67 -13.16 31.73
C LYS A 155 23.70 -12.93 30.23
N SER A 156 23.43 -11.71 29.81
CA SER A 156 23.55 -11.34 28.41
C SER A 156 24.26 -10.01 28.30
N LEU A 157 25.29 -9.95 27.45
CA LEU A 157 25.99 -8.70 27.14
C LEU A 157 25.15 -7.80 26.22
N ASP A 158 24.20 -8.39 25.49
CA ASP A 158 23.49 -7.75 24.37
C ASP A 158 21.97 -7.67 24.56
N ALA A 159 21.44 -8.06 25.73
CA ALA A 159 20.02 -7.93 26.04
C ALA A 159 19.74 -6.66 26.84
N TYR A 160 18.75 -5.89 26.40
CA TYR A 160 18.41 -4.59 26.97
C TYR A 160 16.99 -4.58 27.56
N VAL A 161 16.86 -3.97 28.74
CA VAL A 161 15.56 -3.48 29.25
C VAL A 161 15.57 -1.98 29.02
N GLU A 162 14.95 -1.53 27.95
CA GLU A 162 15.05 -0.14 27.51
C GLU A 162 13.69 0.47 27.20
N GLN A 163 13.45 1.71 27.63
CA GLN A 163 12.25 2.46 27.24
C GLN A 163 10.91 1.78 27.56
N ASN A 164 10.86 1.07 28.67
CA ASN A 164 9.63 0.48 29.16
C ASN A 164 9.02 1.37 30.24
N VAL A 165 7.69 1.33 30.34
CA VAL A 165 6.93 1.94 31.44
C VAL A 165 6.35 0.82 32.30
N VAL A 166 6.91 0.65 33.49
CA VAL A 166 6.61 -0.46 34.39
C VAL A 166 6.04 0.09 35.70
N LEU A 167 4.75 -0.12 35.90
CA LEU A 167 4.03 0.55 36.98
C LEU A 167 2.94 -0.27 37.64
N ARG A 168 2.67 0.07 38.91
CA ARG A 168 1.57 -0.50 39.71
C ARG A 168 1.60 -2.04 39.80
N ASN A 169 2.78 -2.64 39.74
CA ASN A 169 2.94 -4.07 39.98
C ASN A 169 3.01 -4.36 41.48
N GLY A 170 2.51 -5.52 41.90
CA GLY A 170 2.29 -5.89 43.31
C GLY A 170 3.56 -6.18 44.10
N TYR A 171 4.72 -6.28 43.47
CA TYR A 171 6.02 -6.38 44.13
C TYR A 171 7.00 -5.31 43.69
N SER A 172 7.58 -5.47 42.50
CA SER A 172 8.56 -4.51 42.00
C SER A 172 8.38 -4.21 40.52
N GLY A 173 8.96 -3.10 40.06
CA GLY A 173 9.10 -2.84 38.64
C GLY A 173 10.02 -3.85 37.97
N LEU A 174 11.30 -3.86 38.38
CA LEU A 174 12.31 -4.80 37.91
C LEU A 174 12.87 -5.62 39.07
N THR A 175 12.76 -6.95 39.01
CA THR A 175 13.39 -7.89 39.94
C THR A 175 14.57 -8.59 39.28
N LEU A 176 15.72 -8.56 39.93
CA LEU A 176 16.94 -9.25 39.51
C LEU A 176 17.29 -10.33 40.54
N LYS A 177 17.28 -11.59 40.13
CA LYS A 177 17.60 -12.74 41.00
C LYS A 177 18.81 -13.50 40.51
N GLY A 178 19.51 -14.16 41.44
CA GLY A 178 20.68 -14.96 41.12
C GLY A 178 21.79 -14.14 40.42
N PRO A 179 22.72 -14.79 39.71
CA PRO A 179 23.84 -14.12 39.04
C PRO A 179 23.39 -13.43 37.75
N THR A 180 22.62 -12.35 37.89
CA THR A 180 22.06 -11.55 36.78
C THR A 180 22.93 -10.33 36.50
N ASN A 181 23.22 -10.11 35.21
CA ASN A 181 23.98 -8.96 34.72
C ASN A 181 23.35 -8.46 33.43
N LEU A 182 22.72 -7.29 33.48
CA LEU A 182 22.07 -6.64 32.35
C LEU A 182 22.24 -5.11 32.39
N VAL A 183 21.76 -4.42 31.37
CA VAL A 183 21.63 -2.95 31.35
C VAL A 183 20.15 -2.59 31.29
N ALA A 184 19.69 -1.86 32.31
CA ALA A 184 18.36 -1.24 32.30
C ALA A 184 18.52 0.28 32.15
N ARG A 185 17.99 0.83 31.06
CA ARG A 185 18.12 2.26 30.74
C ARG A 185 16.86 2.89 30.18
N ASN A 186 16.69 4.19 30.39
CA ASN A 186 15.59 4.96 29.83
C ASN A 186 14.20 4.42 30.20
N ASN A 187 14.05 3.63 31.27
CA ASN A 187 12.76 3.10 31.71
C ASN A 187 12.12 3.99 32.77
N ILE A 188 10.79 3.89 32.89
CA ILE A 188 10.05 4.43 34.03
C ILE A 188 9.60 3.26 34.91
N PHE A 189 10.05 3.24 36.16
CA PHE A 189 9.56 2.35 37.21
C PHE A 189 8.77 3.18 38.23
N MET A 190 7.45 3.05 38.26
CA MET A 190 6.64 3.89 39.16
C MET A 190 5.48 3.21 39.86
N GLU A 191 5.15 3.69 41.05
CA GLU A 191 3.96 3.23 41.81
C GLU A 191 3.89 1.70 42.00
N ASN A 192 5.03 0.99 41.90
CA ASN A 192 5.08 -0.43 42.24
C ASN A 192 5.02 -0.57 43.76
N HIS A 193 4.31 -1.61 44.23
CA HIS A 193 3.91 -1.73 45.63
C HIS A 193 5.09 -1.68 46.60
N TYR A 194 6.19 -2.40 46.31
CA TYR A 194 7.38 -2.41 47.15
C TYR A 194 8.57 -1.71 46.49
N TYR A 195 9.10 -2.23 45.40
CA TYR A 195 10.38 -1.73 44.85
C TYR A 195 10.24 -1.16 43.43
N GLY A 196 10.96 -0.08 43.12
CA GLY A 196 11.20 0.27 41.72
C GLY A 196 12.10 -0.79 41.07
N VAL A 197 13.28 -0.99 41.65
CA VAL A 197 14.24 -2.02 41.26
C VAL A 197 14.67 -2.84 42.47
N PHE A 198 14.46 -4.15 42.43
CA PHE A 198 14.92 -5.10 43.45
C PHE A 198 16.05 -5.95 42.88
N ALA A 199 17.12 -6.17 43.66
CA ALA A 199 18.20 -7.06 43.28
C ALA A 199 18.64 -7.99 44.42
N ASP A 200 18.91 -9.25 44.09
CA ASP A 200 19.63 -10.16 44.99
C ASP A 200 21.14 -9.77 45.06
N PRO A 201 21.88 -10.18 46.11
CA PRO A 201 23.31 -9.90 46.24
C PRO A 201 24.16 -10.33 45.04
N ALA A 202 23.76 -11.43 44.38
CA ALA A 202 24.46 -11.97 43.22
C ALA A 202 24.22 -11.17 41.92
N ALA A 203 23.27 -10.23 41.90
CA ALA A 203 22.92 -9.41 40.72
C ALA A 203 23.59 -8.02 40.71
N GLY A 204 24.51 -7.75 41.63
CA GLY A 204 25.09 -6.43 41.87
C GLY A 204 25.97 -5.84 40.73
N GLN A 205 26.14 -6.56 39.62
CA GLN A 205 26.84 -6.08 38.42
C GLN A 205 25.90 -5.39 37.41
N THR A 206 24.59 -5.56 37.57
CA THR A 206 23.60 -4.94 36.68
C THR A 206 23.69 -3.43 36.71
N LYS A 207 23.67 -2.81 35.53
CA LYS A 207 23.73 -1.35 35.36
C LYS A 207 22.33 -0.78 35.27
N ILE A 208 21.97 0.05 36.24
CA ILE A 208 20.74 0.85 36.23
C ILE A 208 21.15 2.30 35.95
N GLU A 209 20.89 2.80 34.75
CA GLU A 209 21.31 4.13 34.29
C GLU A 209 20.20 4.85 33.54
N TYR A 210 20.05 6.17 33.74
CA TYR A 210 19.08 6.99 32.99
C TYR A 210 17.61 6.54 33.09
N ASN A 211 17.21 5.92 34.19
CA ASN A 211 15.81 5.56 34.43
C ASN A 211 15.12 6.59 35.31
N ASN A 212 13.79 6.59 35.33
CA ASN A 212 12.98 7.29 36.32
C ASN A 212 12.41 6.29 37.31
N ILE A 213 12.79 6.40 38.58
CA ILE A 213 12.31 5.52 39.65
C ILE A 213 11.48 6.36 40.61
N TYR A 214 10.18 6.41 40.40
CA TYR A 214 9.31 7.42 41.01
C TYR A 214 8.13 6.82 41.79
N LYS A 215 7.84 7.30 43.01
CA LYS A 215 6.69 6.87 43.83
C LYS A 215 6.56 5.36 44.08
N ASN A 216 7.67 4.61 44.08
CA ASN A 216 7.69 3.25 44.62
C ASN A 216 7.93 3.33 46.13
N TYR A 217 7.41 2.37 46.92
CA TYR A 217 7.60 2.39 48.39
C TYR A 217 9.09 2.42 48.77
N TYR A 218 9.90 1.67 48.04
CA TYR A 218 11.34 1.78 47.98
C TYR A 218 11.77 1.98 46.53
N PRO A 219 12.59 3.00 46.21
CA PRO A 219 13.12 3.14 44.86
C PRO A 219 13.94 1.91 44.46
N PHE A 220 14.79 1.45 45.37
CA PHE A 220 15.62 0.28 45.18
C PHE A 220 16.13 -0.28 46.52
N ASN A 221 16.64 -1.51 46.52
CA ASN A 221 17.24 -2.12 47.71
C ASN A 221 18.77 -1.91 47.78
N ARG A 222 19.41 -2.35 48.87
CA ARG A 222 20.84 -2.10 49.14
C ARG A 222 21.83 -2.82 48.20
N PHE A 223 21.37 -3.79 47.43
CA PHE A 223 22.24 -4.66 46.64
C PHE A 223 22.44 -4.16 45.21
N ILE A 224 21.59 -3.24 44.74
CA ILE A 224 21.72 -2.62 43.43
C ILE A 224 22.51 -1.33 43.53
N LYS A 225 23.49 -1.17 42.62
CA LYS A 225 24.21 0.09 42.43
C LYS A 225 23.48 0.91 41.38
N VAL A 226 22.85 1.99 41.82
CA VAL A 226 22.11 2.90 40.94
C VAL A 226 22.99 4.10 40.57
N ASN A 227 23.08 4.39 39.28
CA ASN A 227 23.84 5.54 38.78
C ASN A 227 23.13 6.86 39.15
N ARG A 228 23.88 7.95 39.31
CA ARG A 228 23.33 9.31 39.50
C ARG A 228 22.53 9.82 38.29
N THR A 229 22.64 9.17 37.14
CA THR A 229 21.85 9.47 35.94
C THR A 229 20.38 9.11 36.09
N ASN A 230 20.01 8.30 37.08
CA ASN A 230 18.60 8.00 37.35
C ASN A 230 17.92 9.17 38.06
N VAL A 231 16.69 9.45 37.67
CA VAL A 231 15.85 10.52 38.21
C VAL A 231 14.69 9.93 39.02
N SER A 232 14.03 10.77 39.81
CA SER A 232 12.87 10.40 40.61
C SER A 232 11.88 11.56 40.61
N LEU A 233 11.26 11.80 39.45
CA LEU A 233 10.32 12.89 39.25
C LEU A 233 9.02 12.36 38.63
N ASP A 234 7.94 13.13 38.80
CA ASP A 234 6.66 12.81 38.18
C ASP A 234 6.85 12.77 36.66
N PRO A 235 6.63 11.60 36.00
CA PRO A 235 6.83 11.50 34.56
C PRO A 235 5.80 12.28 33.75
N LYS A 236 4.67 12.71 34.36
CA LYS A 236 3.60 13.47 33.69
C LYS A 236 3.21 12.85 32.34
N PHE A 237 2.43 11.78 32.39
CA PHE A 237 1.89 11.15 31.20
C PHE A 237 0.78 11.98 30.54
N VAL A 238 0.47 11.68 29.28
CA VAL A 238 -0.67 12.26 28.56
C VAL A 238 -1.99 11.81 29.19
N ASN A 239 -2.20 10.50 29.37
CA ASN A 239 -3.38 9.97 30.05
C ASN A 239 -3.06 8.68 30.82
N PRO A 240 -2.77 8.75 32.13
CA PRO A 240 -2.46 7.57 32.93
C PRO A 240 -3.70 6.73 33.32
N SER A 241 -4.90 7.12 32.89
CA SER A 241 -6.14 6.43 33.24
C SER A 241 -6.30 5.15 32.42
N LEU A 242 -6.57 4.03 33.10
CA LEU A 242 -6.76 2.73 32.46
C LEU A 242 -7.93 2.66 31.48
N GLY A 243 -8.89 3.61 31.54
CA GLY A 243 -10.00 3.64 30.58
C GLY A 243 -9.55 3.99 29.14
N LYS A 244 -8.46 4.76 29.01
CA LYS A 244 -7.80 5.12 27.75
C LYS A 244 -6.30 5.32 28.02
N PRO A 245 -5.54 4.23 28.26
CA PRO A 245 -4.20 4.32 28.81
C PRO A 245 -3.20 4.84 27.77
N ASN A 246 -2.69 6.04 28.01
CA ASN A 246 -1.62 6.67 27.25
C ASN A 246 -0.47 7.04 28.21
N PHE A 247 0.55 6.18 28.20
CA PHE A 247 1.75 6.31 29.04
C PHE A 247 2.91 7.01 28.34
N TYR A 248 2.65 7.72 27.24
CA TYR A 248 3.64 8.64 26.68
C TYR A 248 3.78 9.87 27.58
N CYS A 249 5.00 10.38 27.69
CA CYS A 249 5.28 11.60 28.42
C CYS A 249 4.68 12.80 27.68
N ASN A 250 3.99 13.69 28.40
CA ASN A 250 3.50 14.92 27.79
C ASN A 250 4.61 15.96 27.63
N SER A 251 4.33 17.05 26.89
CA SER A 251 5.30 18.11 26.57
C SER A 251 5.91 18.83 27.77
N LYS A 252 5.29 18.72 28.96
CA LYS A 252 5.78 19.33 30.23
C LYS A 252 6.48 18.31 31.12
N SER A 253 6.72 17.11 30.61
CA SER A 253 7.35 16.04 31.35
C SER A 253 8.81 16.37 31.65
N PRO A 254 9.28 16.12 32.88
CA PRO A 254 10.70 16.19 33.19
C PRO A 254 11.51 15.02 32.62
N MET A 255 10.88 14.08 31.89
CA MET A 255 11.55 12.93 31.28
C MET A 255 12.12 13.22 29.90
N LEU A 256 11.70 14.33 29.29
CA LEU A 256 12.09 14.68 27.93
C LEU A 256 13.60 14.94 27.84
N LYS A 257 14.26 14.30 26.87
CA LYS A 257 15.69 14.43 26.57
C LYS A 257 16.64 14.17 27.75
N ARG A 258 16.18 13.44 28.77
CA ARG A 258 16.96 13.11 29.98
C ARG A 258 17.58 11.72 29.98
N GLY A 259 17.18 10.89 29.02
CA GLY A 259 17.71 9.57 28.79
C GLY A 259 19.14 9.58 28.27
N LYS A 260 19.72 8.39 28.23
CA LYS A 260 20.98 8.14 27.52
C LYS A 260 20.79 8.50 26.05
N GLY A 261 21.75 9.22 25.49
CA GLY A 261 21.66 9.68 24.09
C GLY A 261 20.67 10.83 23.89
N LYS A 262 20.27 11.56 24.95
CA LYS A 262 19.27 12.65 24.87
C LYS A 262 17.89 12.18 24.39
N LEU A 263 17.62 10.89 24.52
CA LEU A 263 16.29 10.31 24.34
C LEU A 263 15.38 10.64 25.53
N ASP A 264 14.09 10.43 25.36
CA ASP A 264 13.15 10.48 26.46
C ASP A 264 13.29 9.23 27.36
N ILE A 265 13.03 9.43 28.65
CA ILE A 265 12.90 8.31 29.61
C ILE A 265 11.44 7.87 29.59
N GLY A 266 11.17 6.60 29.30
CA GLY A 266 9.82 6.05 29.11
C GLY A 266 9.61 5.52 27.70
N LEU A 267 8.36 5.48 27.25
CA LEU A 267 8.03 5.08 25.88
C LEU A 267 8.48 6.15 24.89
N LEU A 268 9.00 5.74 23.73
CA LEU A 268 9.20 6.64 22.60
C LEU A 268 8.02 6.60 21.64
N ALA A 269 7.53 7.78 21.27
CA ALA A 269 6.43 7.95 20.33
C ALA A 269 6.81 7.55 18.89
N HIS A 270 8.10 7.61 18.51
CA HIS A 270 8.53 7.47 17.10
C HIS A 270 9.27 6.17 16.74
N ASP A 271 9.50 5.22 17.65
CA ASP A 271 10.33 4.06 17.31
C ASP A 271 9.58 2.97 16.52
N VAL A 272 9.37 3.20 15.22
CA VAL A 272 10.08 2.49 14.14
C VAL A 272 10.26 3.45 12.96
N LEU A 273 11.37 4.18 12.90
CA LEU A 273 12.09 4.41 11.64
C LEU A 273 13.60 4.45 11.96
N PRO A 274 14.45 3.91 11.07
CA PRO A 274 15.90 3.87 11.27
C PRO A 274 16.45 5.30 11.36
N GLU A 275 17.55 5.44 12.10
CA GLU A 275 18.28 6.69 12.34
C GLU A 275 18.32 7.61 11.10
N LYS A 276 17.78 8.83 11.24
CA LYS A 276 18.27 10.01 10.53
C LYS A 276 18.32 11.23 11.44
N GLU A 277 19.30 12.06 11.14
CA GLU A 277 20.02 13.01 11.99
C GLU A 277 19.25 14.26 12.42
N GLU A 278 19.68 14.80 13.56
CA GLU A 278 19.69 16.20 14.05
C GLU A 278 18.41 17.08 14.02
N GLU A 279 18.21 17.84 15.12
CA GLU A 279 17.16 18.85 15.30
C GLU A 279 17.13 19.89 14.16
N VAL A 280 16.01 19.97 13.44
CA VAL A 280 15.64 21.18 12.67
C VAL A 280 14.33 21.74 13.24
N ASN A 281 14.38 23.00 13.62
CA ASN A 281 13.27 23.75 14.17
C ASN A 281 12.45 24.30 13.00
N GLU A 282 11.39 23.61 12.57
CA GLU A 282 10.52 24.08 11.47
C GLU A 282 9.04 24.00 11.85
N THR A 283 8.36 25.13 11.66
CA THR A 283 6.90 25.22 11.55
C THR A 283 6.44 24.27 10.45
N ARG A 284 5.84 23.14 10.82
CA ARG A 284 5.22 22.20 9.88
C ARG A 284 4.26 22.96 8.96
N ASN A 285 4.43 22.78 7.65
CA ASN A 285 3.55 23.36 6.63
C ASN A 285 2.14 22.76 6.82
N PRO A 286 1.07 23.56 6.99
CA PRO A 286 -0.29 23.04 7.17
C PRO A 286 -0.97 22.63 5.86
N ASP A 287 -0.32 22.81 4.72
CA ASP A 287 -0.82 22.60 3.35
C ASP A 287 0.40 22.22 2.48
N THR A 288 0.73 20.93 2.49
CA THR A 288 2.03 20.42 2.06
C THR A 288 2.23 20.48 0.55
N ASP A 289 1.19 20.20 -0.23
CA ASP A 289 1.19 20.29 -1.69
C ASP A 289 0.73 21.66 -2.23
N GLY A 290 0.13 22.50 -1.38
CA GLY A 290 -0.21 23.88 -1.69
C GLY A 290 -1.54 24.04 -2.44
N ASP A 291 -2.44 23.06 -2.32
CA ASP A 291 -3.75 23.06 -2.98
C ASP A 291 -4.81 23.90 -2.23
N GLY A 292 -4.52 24.28 -0.99
CA GLY A 292 -5.39 25.08 -0.13
C GLY A 292 -6.27 24.27 0.82
N MET A 293 -6.11 22.95 0.86
CA MET A 293 -6.69 22.04 1.85
C MET A 293 -5.68 21.78 2.98
N CYS A 294 -6.17 21.60 4.21
CA CYS A 294 -5.23 21.43 5.33
C CYS A 294 -4.83 19.97 5.48
N ASP A 295 -3.54 19.69 5.60
CA ASP A 295 -3.05 18.35 5.93
C ASP A 295 -3.79 17.75 7.16
N PRO A 296 -4.00 16.42 7.24
CA PRO A 296 -4.70 15.74 8.33
C PRO A 296 -4.20 16.11 9.72
N TRP A 297 -2.90 16.37 9.85
CA TRP A 297 -2.29 16.71 11.13
C TRP A 297 -2.88 18.00 11.75
N VAL A 298 -3.35 18.93 10.92
CA VAL A 298 -3.99 20.18 11.37
C VAL A 298 -5.27 19.89 12.15
N SER A 299 -6.05 18.90 11.71
CA SER A 299 -7.23 18.38 12.43
C SER A 299 -6.84 17.51 13.62
N GLU A 300 -5.86 16.61 13.47
CA GLU A 300 -5.41 15.72 14.54
C GLU A 300 -4.88 16.48 15.76
N GLU A 301 -4.21 17.61 15.54
CA GLU A 301 -3.73 18.51 16.60
C GLU A 301 -4.80 19.52 17.07
N ASN A 302 -5.98 19.53 16.43
CA ASN A 302 -7.08 20.45 16.73
C ASN A 302 -6.64 21.93 16.65
N VAL A 303 -5.93 22.27 15.57
CA VAL A 303 -5.37 23.62 15.31
C VAL A 303 -5.89 24.25 14.02
N LEU A 304 -6.99 23.77 13.44
CA LEU A 304 -7.59 24.28 12.21
C LEU A 304 -7.84 25.81 12.24
N ASP A 305 -8.38 26.33 13.33
CA ASP A 305 -8.62 27.78 13.52
C ASP A 305 -7.33 28.63 13.44
N LYS A 306 -6.16 28.02 13.72
CA LYS A 306 -4.86 28.71 13.66
C LYS A 306 -4.40 28.92 12.22
N TYR A 307 -4.83 28.06 11.29
CA TYR A 307 -4.35 28.00 9.91
C TYR A 307 -5.41 28.33 8.87
N SER A 308 -6.58 28.83 9.29
CA SER A 308 -7.69 29.23 8.40
C SER A 308 -7.37 30.33 7.39
N ALA A 309 -6.17 30.93 7.45
CA ALA A 309 -5.69 31.91 6.48
C ALA A 309 -4.77 31.29 5.42
N VAL A 310 -4.41 30.00 5.57
CA VAL A 310 -3.53 29.25 4.67
C VAL A 310 -4.36 28.20 3.93
N CYS A 311 -5.14 27.41 4.66
CA CYS A 311 -5.92 26.31 4.11
C CYS A 311 -7.32 26.24 4.72
N ALA A 312 -8.24 25.55 4.06
CA ALA A 312 -9.61 25.34 4.50
C ALA A 312 -10.04 23.90 4.20
N GLY A 313 -10.74 23.24 5.13
CA GLY A 313 -11.05 21.81 4.96
C GLY A 313 -9.90 20.90 5.37
N ILE A 314 -10.03 19.60 5.09
CA ILE A 314 -9.01 18.60 5.40
C ILE A 314 -8.71 17.82 4.13
N ASP A 315 -7.45 17.86 3.74
CA ASP A 315 -6.85 17.13 2.65
C ASP A 315 -6.71 15.65 3.01
N GLN A 316 -7.14 14.76 2.12
CA GLN A 316 -7.03 13.31 2.31
C GLN A 316 -5.72 12.71 1.75
N CYS A 317 -4.95 13.46 0.96
CA CYS A 317 -3.70 13.06 0.32
C CYS A 317 -2.70 14.25 0.29
N PRO A 318 -2.04 14.51 1.45
CA PRO A 318 -1.20 15.70 1.70
C PRO A 318 -0.03 16.01 0.76
N GLU A 319 0.27 15.10 -0.16
CA GLU A 319 1.44 15.20 -1.03
C GLU A 319 1.03 15.39 -2.50
N ASP A 320 -0.28 15.34 -2.78
CA ASP A 320 -0.85 15.21 -4.10
C ASP A 320 -1.97 16.22 -4.28
N ALA A 321 -1.64 17.38 -4.85
CA ALA A 321 -2.62 18.45 -5.05
C ALA A 321 -3.80 18.01 -5.93
N GLU A 322 -5.00 18.42 -5.52
CA GLU A 322 -6.27 18.28 -6.25
C GLU A 322 -6.17 18.72 -7.73
N ASP A 323 -6.76 17.94 -8.63
CA ASP A 323 -6.93 18.32 -10.03
C ASP A 323 -8.30 18.97 -10.24
N VAL A 324 -8.36 20.28 -9.99
CA VAL A 324 -9.60 21.06 -10.05
C VAL A 324 -10.26 20.99 -11.44
N ASP A 325 -11.15 20.02 -11.63
CA ASP A 325 -11.83 19.70 -12.89
C ASP A 325 -13.36 19.63 -12.72
N GLY A 326 -13.85 19.72 -11.48
CA GLY A 326 -15.26 19.69 -11.12
C GLY A 326 -15.75 18.32 -10.64
N PHE A 327 -14.88 17.32 -10.56
CA PHE A 327 -15.13 16.01 -9.99
C PHE A 327 -14.44 15.89 -8.63
N GLN A 328 -15.23 15.53 -7.61
CA GLN A 328 -14.83 15.40 -6.19
C GLN A 328 -13.84 16.42 -5.56
N ASP A 329 -13.67 17.63 -6.12
CA ASP A 329 -12.82 18.75 -5.64
C ASP A 329 -12.85 19.11 -4.11
N ASP A 330 -13.81 18.57 -3.34
CA ASP A 330 -14.01 18.85 -1.92
C ASP A 330 -13.13 17.99 -0.98
N ASP A 331 -12.43 16.96 -1.47
CA ASP A 331 -11.58 16.09 -0.63
C ASP A 331 -10.07 16.38 -0.70
N GLY A 332 -9.66 17.28 -1.59
CA GLY A 332 -8.27 17.72 -1.74
C GLY A 332 -7.41 16.65 -2.39
N CYS A 333 -8.02 15.72 -3.12
CA CYS A 333 -7.34 14.62 -3.76
C CYS A 333 -7.59 14.50 -5.23
N PRO A 334 -6.50 14.40 -6.03
CA PRO A 334 -6.67 14.27 -7.45
C PRO A 334 -7.31 12.94 -7.80
N ASP A 335 -8.24 13.00 -8.74
CA ASP A 335 -8.96 11.91 -9.35
C ASP A 335 -8.39 11.64 -10.75
N PRO A 336 -7.42 10.72 -10.87
CA PRO A 336 -6.77 10.44 -12.15
C PRO A 336 -7.62 9.58 -13.11
N ASP A 337 -8.83 9.18 -12.72
CA ASP A 337 -9.73 8.26 -13.43
C ASP A 337 -11.17 8.46 -12.92
N ASN A 338 -11.79 9.55 -13.37
CA ASN A 338 -13.11 10.02 -12.92
C ASN A 338 -14.23 8.99 -13.13
N ASP A 339 -14.26 8.33 -14.28
CA ASP A 339 -15.31 7.36 -14.63
C ASP A 339 -14.99 5.90 -14.28
N ARG A 340 -13.74 5.64 -13.85
CA ARG A 340 -13.26 4.38 -13.28
C ARG A 340 -13.22 3.23 -14.28
N ASP A 341 -12.93 3.53 -15.53
CA ASP A 341 -12.73 2.53 -16.57
C ASP A 341 -11.30 1.96 -16.61
N GLY A 342 -10.38 2.59 -15.86
CA GLY A 342 -8.97 2.21 -15.76
C GLY A 342 -8.07 2.87 -16.80
N ILE A 343 -8.54 3.91 -17.50
CA ILE A 343 -7.77 4.77 -18.40
C ILE A 343 -7.63 6.15 -17.75
N CYS A 344 -6.43 6.73 -17.78
CA CYS A 344 -6.21 7.94 -16.98
C CYS A 344 -6.79 9.17 -17.66
N ASP A 345 -7.31 10.11 -16.87
CA ASP A 345 -7.74 11.39 -17.39
C ASP A 345 -6.62 12.14 -18.15
N PRO A 346 -6.95 12.96 -19.17
CA PRO A 346 -5.98 13.64 -20.03
C PRO A 346 -4.91 14.43 -19.28
N TRP A 347 -5.27 14.98 -18.11
CA TRP A 347 -4.37 15.77 -17.29
C TRP A 347 -3.21 14.93 -16.74
N VAL A 348 -3.42 13.63 -16.52
CA VAL A 348 -2.41 12.70 -16.02
C VAL A 348 -1.29 12.51 -17.04
N GLU A 349 -1.63 12.25 -18.31
CA GLU A 349 -0.63 12.15 -19.37
C GLU A 349 -0.01 13.52 -19.68
N ALA A 350 -0.80 14.58 -19.76
CA ALA A 350 -0.31 15.92 -20.01
C ALA A 350 0.67 16.41 -18.92
N GLY A 351 0.45 15.98 -17.68
CA GLY A 351 1.33 16.21 -16.53
C GLY A 351 2.55 15.29 -16.48
N GLY A 352 2.64 14.25 -17.32
CA GLY A 352 3.68 13.24 -17.26
C GLY A 352 3.60 12.36 -16.01
N LEU A 353 2.38 12.15 -15.49
CA LEU A 353 2.09 11.48 -14.22
C LEU A 353 1.61 10.02 -14.39
N LEU A 354 1.66 9.47 -15.61
CA LEU A 354 1.26 8.09 -15.87
C LEU A 354 1.99 7.06 -14.98
N ASP A 355 3.28 7.26 -14.71
CA ASP A 355 4.05 6.39 -13.82
C ASP A 355 3.57 6.49 -12.36
N LYS A 356 3.08 7.66 -11.93
CA LYS A 356 2.56 7.90 -10.58
C LYS A 356 1.24 7.16 -10.38
N TYR A 357 0.36 7.22 -11.37
CA TYR A 357 -0.99 6.63 -11.31
C TYR A 357 -1.12 5.28 -12.02
N ALA A 358 0.00 4.63 -12.38
CA ALA A 358 0.02 3.33 -13.07
C ALA A 358 -0.71 2.19 -12.33
N HIS A 359 -1.01 2.38 -11.04
CA HIS A 359 -1.78 1.44 -10.22
C HIS A 359 -3.30 1.68 -10.27
N THR A 360 -3.71 2.87 -10.71
CA THR A 360 -5.11 3.29 -10.85
C THR A 360 -5.55 3.12 -12.29
N CYS A 361 -4.79 3.69 -13.22
CA CYS A 361 -5.18 3.85 -14.61
C CYS A 361 -3.97 3.76 -15.56
N LYS A 362 -4.21 3.71 -16.86
CA LYS A 362 -3.17 3.66 -17.91
C LYS A 362 -3.56 4.51 -19.12
N GLY A 363 -2.58 5.02 -19.87
CA GLY A 363 -2.87 5.79 -21.09
C GLY A 363 -3.62 7.10 -20.80
N ALA A 364 -4.18 7.71 -21.84
CA ALA A 364 -4.98 8.93 -21.72
C ALA A 364 -6.37 8.71 -22.29
N ASP A 365 -7.36 9.01 -21.47
CA ASP A 365 -8.78 8.89 -21.75
C ASP A 365 -9.22 10.09 -22.60
N ALA A 366 -9.86 9.83 -23.74
CA ALA A 366 -10.45 10.87 -24.56
C ALA A 366 -11.85 11.32 -24.09
N CYS A 367 -12.47 10.58 -23.16
CA CYS A 367 -13.81 10.75 -22.62
C CYS A 367 -13.89 10.67 -21.08
N PRO A 368 -13.20 11.56 -20.32
CA PRO A 368 -13.05 11.56 -18.85
C PRO A 368 -14.26 11.16 -17.96
N ASP A 369 -15.46 11.48 -18.43
CA ASP A 369 -16.71 11.31 -17.68
C ASP A 369 -17.54 10.10 -18.14
N ASN A 370 -17.06 9.31 -19.10
CA ASN A 370 -17.84 8.26 -19.75
C ASN A 370 -17.02 6.98 -19.94
N ALA A 371 -17.23 6.01 -19.04
CA ALA A 371 -16.44 4.80 -19.02
C ALA A 371 -16.40 4.03 -20.35
N GLU A 372 -15.20 3.58 -20.72
CA GLU A 372 -14.90 2.71 -21.85
C GLU A 372 -15.78 1.46 -21.92
N SER A 373 -16.12 1.09 -23.15
CA SER A 373 -16.85 -0.13 -23.48
C SER A 373 -15.90 -1.22 -23.93
N LEU A 374 -15.36 -2.01 -22.99
CA LEU A 374 -14.46 -3.15 -23.25
C LEU A 374 -15.11 -4.25 -24.12
N ASN A 375 -15.13 -4.03 -25.43
CA ASN A 375 -15.85 -4.84 -26.41
C ASN A 375 -14.89 -5.43 -27.48
N GLY A 376 -13.60 -5.13 -27.38
CA GLY A 376 -12.55 -5.55 -28.31
C GLY A 376 -12.34 -4.59 -29.49
N TYR A 377 -12.95 -3.40 -29.46
CA TYR A 377 -12.85 -2.36 -30.47
C TYR A 377 -12.56 -1.04 -29.74
N LYS A 378 -11.45 -0.40 -30.12
CA LYS A 378 -10.88 0.83 -29.53
C LYS A 378 -10.87 0.93 -28.00
N ASP A 379 -10.89 -0.20 -27.28
CA ASP A 379 -10.69 -0.36 -25.82
C ASP A 379 -9.46 0.35 -25.18
N GLU A 380 -8.64 1.08 -25.95
CA GLU A 380 -7.48 1.84 -25.48
C GLU A 380 -7.70 3.37 -25.51
N ASP A 381 -8.84 3.86 -26.04
CA ASP A 381 -9.09 5.31 -26.17
C ASP A 381 -9.94 5.94 -25.05
N GLY A 382 -10.52 5.11 -24.16
CA GLY A 382 -11.27 5.57 -22.98
C GLY A 382 -12.69 6.01 -23.31
N CYS A 383 -13.11 5.90 -24.57
CA CYS A 383 -14.41 6.36 -25.01
C CYS A 383 -15.37 5.18 -25.25
N PRO A 384 -16.62 5.25 -24.75
CA PRO A 384 -17.58 4.20 -24.96
C PRO A 384 -17.90 4.10 -26.45
N ASP A 385 -17.69 2.91 -27.00
CA ASP A 385 -17.98 2.62 -28.38
C ASP A 385 -18.81 1.35 -28.60
N GLU A 386 -19.21 1.17 -29.86
CA GLU A 386 -19.87 -0.05 -30.32
C GLU A 386 -19.09 -0.64 -31.49
N VAL A 387 -18.78 -1.94 -31.40
CA VAL A 387 -18.20 -2.70 -32.52
C VAL A 387 -19.05 -2.51 -33.79
N PRO A 388 -18.49 -1.95 -34.88
CA PRO A 388 -19.21 -1.79 -36.13
C PRO A 388 -19.70 -3.15 -36.67
N VAL A 389 -20.93 -3.19 -37.19
CA VAL A 389 -21.44 -4.41 -37.83
C VAL A 389 -20.79 -4.58 -39.20
N PRO A 390 -20.24 -5.76 -39.56
CA PRO A 390 -19.60 -5.96 -40.84
C PRO A 390 -20.61 -5.80 -41.98
N PRO A 391 -20.28 -5.06 -43.04
CA PRO A 391 -21.21 -4.79 -44.13
C PRO A 391 -21.47 -6.04 -44.97
N LYS A 392 -22.61 -6.04 -45.66
CA LYS A 392 -22.97 -7.04 -46.67
C LYS A 392 -21.92 -7.09 -47.78
N LYS A 393 -21.87 -8.21 -48.54
CA LYS A 393 -20.90 -8.43 -49.64
C LYS A 393 -20.81 -7.25 -50.62
N VAL A 394 -21.95 -6.61 -50.91
CA VAL A 394 -22.00 -5.37 -51.69
C VAL A 394 -22.83 -4.38 -50.90
N PHE A 395 -22.31 -3.17 -50.71
CA PHE A 395 -23.06 -2.07 -50.12
C PHE A 395 -22.73 -0.74 -50.81
N ILE A 396 -23.65 0.20 -50.70
CA ILE A 396 -23.51 1.55 -51.25
C ILE A 396 -23.45 2.49 -50.06
N LEU A 397 -22.39 3.28 -49.98
CA LEU A 397 -22.27 4.29 -48.94
C LEU A 397 -23.06 5.53 -49.37
N GLU A 398 -24.15 5.79 -48.67
CA GLU A 398 -24.93 7.01 -48.86
C GLU A 398 -24.16 8.21 -48.29
N GLY A 399 -24.24 9.38 -48.94
CA GLY A 399 -23.57 10.60 -48.48
C GLY A 399 -22.17 10.85 -49.05
N VAL A 400 -21.63 9.97 -49.92
CA VAL A 400 -20.38 10.24 -50.64
C VAL A 400 -20.63 11.08 -51.88
N ASN A 401 -20.24 12.35 -51.81
CA ASN A 401 -20.38 13.38 -52.81
C ASN A 401 -19.00 13.90 -53.22
N PHE A 402 -18.94 14.45 -54.43
CA PHE A 402 -17.74 15.05 -55.00
C PHE A 402 -18.07 16.44 -55.54
N GLU A 403 -17.07 17.32 -55.59
CA GLU A 403 -17.19 18.57 -56.32
C GLU A 403 -17.61 18.31 -57.79
N SER A 404 -18.46 19.19 -58.32
CA SER A 404 -19.03 19.02 -59.66
C SER A 404 -17.93 18.88 -60.72
N GLY A 405 -17.99 17.80 -61.50
CA GLY A 405 -17.02 17.49 -62.56
C GLY A 405 -15.62 17.09 -62.08
N LYS A 406 -15.39 16.97 -60.77
CA LYS A 406 -14.09 16.62 -60.19
C LYS A 406 -14.15 15.34 -59.35
N ALA A 407 -12.98 14.87 -58.94
CA ALA A 407 -12.76 13.79 -57.99
C ALA A 407 -12.36 14.29 -56.59
N VAL A 408 -12.77 15.52 -56.23
CA VAL A 408 -12.51 16.09 -54.89
C VAL A 408 -13.67 15.73 -53.96
N ILE A 409 -13.37 15.03 -52.86
CA ILE A 409 -14.35 14.61 -51.84
C ILE A 409 -14.81 15.85 -51.05
N THR A 410 -16.11 15.95 -50.75
CA THR A 410 -16.65 17.04 -49.93
C THR A 410 -16.53 16.74 -48.43
N LYS A 411 -16.42 17.76 -47.57
CA LYS A 411 -16.32 17.59 -46.11
C LYS A 411 -17.43 16.71 -45.51
N ASP A 412 -18.68 16.88 -45.95
CA ASP A 412 -19.81 16.05 -45.47
C ASP A 412 -19.63 14.56 -45.81
N SER A 413 -18.89 14.27 -46.88
CA SER A 413 -18.59 12.90 -47.30
C SER A 413 -17.47 12.28 -46.49
N GLU A 414 -16.56 13.07 -45.92
CA GLU A 414 -15.54 12.57 -45.00
C GLU A 414 -16.18 11.90 -43.79
N VAL A 415 -17.29 12.44 -43.26
CA VAL A 415 -18.05 11.83 -42.16
C VAL A 415 -18.60 10.46 -42.54
N SER A 416 -19.11 10.33 -43.77
CA SER A 416 -19.64 9.04 -44.26
C SER A 416 -18.52 8.04 -44.52
N LEU A 417 -17.38 8.51 -45.04
CA LEU A 417 -16.21 7.69 -45.32
C LEU A 417 -15.51 7.20 -44.05
N ARG A 418 -15.50 7.99 -42.97
CA ARG A 418 -15.00 7.58 -41.65
C ARG A 418 -15.69 6.33 -41.12
N LYS A 419 -17.00 6.18 -41.33
CA LYS A 419 -17.72 4.94 -40.96
C LYS A 419 -17.18 3.68 -41.66
N VAL A 420 -16.64 3.84 -42.87
CA VAL A 420 -16.00 2.71 -43.58
C VAL A 420 -14.59 2.48 -43.05
N ILE A 421 -13.87 3.53 -42.65
CA ILE A 421 -12.58 3.39 -41.94
C ILE A 421 -12.77 2.60 -40.65
N ASP A 422 -13.75 2.98 -39.82
CA ASP A 422 -14.10 2.27 -38.57
C ASP A 422 -14.34 0.76 -38.80
N ILE A 423 -15.09 0.41 -39.85
CA ILE A 423 -15.30 -0.99 -40.26
C ILE A 423 -13.98 -1.65 -40.70
N MET A 424 -13.15 -0.97 -41.48
CA MET A 424 -11.90 -1.55 -41.98
C MET A 424 -10.85 -1.72 -40.87
N GLU A 425 -10.88 -0.87 -39.85
CA GLU A 425 -10.08 -1.00 -38.63
C GLU A 425 -10.58 -2.15 -37.77
N ALA A 426 -11.90 -2.24 -37.53
CA ALA A 426 -12.53 -3.33 -36.78
C ALA A 426 -12.29 -4.72 -37.40
N PHE A 427 -12.19 -4.80 -38.73
CA PHE A 427 -12.07 -6.08 -39.46
C PHE A 427 -10.87 -6.06 -40.42
N PRO A 428 -9.64 -6.38 -39.96
CA PRO A 428 -8.41 -6.32 -40.76
C PRO A 428 -8.40 -7.20 -42.03
N GLU A 429 -9.20 -8.26 -42.05
CA GLU A 429 -9.33 -9.18 -43.18
C GLU A 429 -10.20 -8.63 -44.32
N ILE A 430 -11.07 -7.67 -44.03
CA ILE A 430 -11.99 -7.12 -45.04
C ILE A 430 -11.18 -6.37 -46.09
N SER A 431 -11.45 -6.67 -47.35
CA SER A 431 -10.85 -6.01 -48.50
C SER A 431 -11.96 -5.54 -49.44
N PHE A 432 -11.81 -4.37 -50.05
CA PHE A 432 -12.85 -3.77 -50.87
C PHE A 432 -12.40 -3.54 -52.32
N GLU A 433 -13.28 -3.84 -53.27
CA GLU A 433 -13.30 -3.21 -54.58
C GLU A 433 -14.17 -1.94 -54.48
N ILE A 434 -13.55 -0.79 -54.69
CA ILE A 434 -14.19 0.52 -54.71
C ILE A 434 -14.57 0.83 -56.15
N VAL A 435 -15.87 0.81 -56.43
CA VAL A 435 -16.38 1.03 -57.78
C VAL A 435 -17.01 2.41 -57.88
N GLY A 436 -16.48 3.23 -58.78
CA GLY A 436 -17.06 4.52 -59.12
C GLY A 436 -18.12 4.37 -60.19
N HIS A 437 -19.24 5.07 -60.00
CA HIS A 437 -20.33 5.16 -60.99
C HIS A 437 -20.62 6.63 -61.33
N THR A 438 -20.99 6.89 -62.59
CA THR A 438 -21.49 8.19 -63.03
C THR A 438 -22.92 8.07 -63.55
N ASP A 439 -23.56 9.22 -63.78
CA ASP A 439 -24.73 9.28 -64.66
C ASP A 439 -24.30 9.23 -66.15
N ASN A 440 -25.28 9.24 -67.05
CA ASN A 440 -25.05 9.18 -68.50
C ASN A 440 -24.79 10.55 -69.16
N VAL A 441 -24.53 11.60 -68.38
CA VAL A 441 -24.29 12.94 -68.93
C VAL A 441 -22.83 13.06 -69.33
N GLY A 442 -22.56 13.25 -70.62
CA GLY A 442 -21.19 13.33 -71.16
C GLY A 442 -20.84 12.16 -72.07
N SER A 443 -19.57 12.03 -72.45
CA SER A 443 -19.11 10.89 -73.24
C SER A 443 -18.77 9.70 -72.33
N ALA A 444 -19.06 8.49 -72.79
CA ALA A 444 -18.77 7.26 -72.06
C ALA A 444 -17.29 7.15 -71.63
N GLU A 445 -16.36 7.60 -72.49
CA GLU A 445 -14.92 7.62 -72.16
C GLU A 445 -14.59 8.57 -70.99
N LYS A 446 -15.18 9.77 -70.97
CA LYS A 446 -14.99 10.74 -69.88
C LYS A 446 -15.62 10.24 -68.58
N ASN A 447 -16.81 9.65 -68.67
CA ASN A 447 -17.52 9.07 -67.53
C ASN A 447 -16.74 7.89 -66.93
N LYS A 448 -16.19 7.03 -67.78
CA LYS A 448 -15.31 5.94 -67.35
C LYS A 448 -14.07 6.47 -66.63
N LYS A 449 -13.39 7.48 -67.19
CA LYS A 449 -12.21 8.09 -66.56
C LYS A 449 -12.55 8.74 -65.22
N LEU A 450 -13.59 9.58 -65.18
CA LEU A 450 -14.01 10.30 -63.97
C LEU A 450 -14.44 9.35 -62.85
N SER A 451 -15.15 8.27 -63.19
CA SER A 451 -15.51 7.25 -62.20
C SER A 451 -14.29 6.56 -61.58
N ALA A 452 -13.25 6.28 -62.39
CA ALA A 452 -12.01 5.69 -61.89
C ALA A 452 -11.23 6.68 -61.00
N GLU A 453 -11.13 7.94 -61.42
CA GLU A 453 -10.48 9.00 -60.64
C GLU A 453 -11.17 9.20 -59.27
N ARG A 454 -12.50 9.13 -59.21
CA ARG A 454 -13.27 9.21 -57.95
C ARG A 454 -13.06 8.01 -57.05
N ALA A 455 -13.04 6.81 -57.61
CA ALA A 455 -12.74 5.61 -56.83
C ALA A 455 -11.31 5.68 -56.26
N GLU A 456 -10.36 6.19 -57.03
CA GLU A 456 -8.98 6.41 -56.56
C GLU A 456 -8.92 7.48 -55.48
N ALA A 457 -9.66 8.59 -55.61
CA ALA A 457 -9.71 9.62 -54.57
C ALA A 457 -10.22 9.08 -53.22
N VAL A 458 -11.21 8.19 -53.25
CA VAL A 458 -11.70 7.50 -52.03
C VAL A 458 -10.64 6.55 -51.46
N LYS A 459 -9.96 5.79 -52.31
CA LYS A 459 -8.84 4.95 -51.90
C LYS A 459 -7.72 5.79 -51.27
N THR A 460 -7.34 6.91 -51.88
CA THR A 460 -6.35 7.84 -51.36
C THR A 460 -6.77 8.38 -50.00
N PHE A 461 -8.02 8.80 -49.84
CA PHE A 461 -8.55 9.25 -48.56
C PHE A 461 -8.40 8.17 -47.47
N PHE A 462 -8.70 6.90 -47.77
CA PHE A 462 -8.50 5.81 -46.80
C PHE A 462 -7.03 5.52 -46.50
N VAL A 463 -6.15 5.58 -47.49
CA VAL A 463 -4.70 5.41 -47.29
C VAL A 463 -4.13 6.55 -46.43
N GLU A 464 -4.55 7.79 -46.67
CA GLU A 464 -4.18 8.95 -45.85
C GLU A 464 -4.67 8.83 -44.40
N ASN A 465 -5.75 8.07 -44.17
CA ASN A 465 -6.27 7.73 -42.85
C ASN A 465 -5.82 6.33 -42.36
N GLY A 466 -4.71 5.81 -42.86
CA GLY A 466 -4.03 4.65 -42.27
C GLY A 466 -4.45 3.26 -42.79
N ILE A 467 -5.41 3.16 -43.70
CA ILE A 467 -5.81 1.88 -44.29
C ILE A 467 -4.78 1.41 -45.33
N ALA A 468 -4.29 0.17 -45.18
CA ALA A 468 -3.28 -0.40 -46.07
C ALA A 468 -3.77 -0.47 -47.54
N GLU A 469 -2.95 0.06 -48.46
CA GLU A 469 -3.32 0.22 -49.88
C GLU A 469 -3.73 -1.10 -50.56
N ASN A 470 -3.09 -2.21 -50.17
CA ASN A 470 -3.34 -3.55 -50.72
C ASN A 470 -4.71 -4.14 -50.36
N ARG A 471 -5.43 -3.56 -49.39
CA ARG A 471 -6.78 -3.98 -48.99
C ARG A 471 -7.86 -3.39 -49.92
N MET A 472 -7.47 -2.55 -50.86
CA MET A 472 -8.39 -1.82 -51.72
C MET A 472 -7.96 -1.87 -53.18
N VAL A 473 -8.91 -2.19 -54.04
CA VAL A 473 -8.73 -2.07 -55.49
C VAL A 473 -9.81 -1.15 -56.05
N THR A 474 -9.49 -0.38 -57.08
CA THR A 474 -10.40 0.63 -57.63
C THR A 474 -10.83 0.24 -59.04
N ARG A 475 -12.09 0.52 -59.38
CA ARG A 475 -12.62 0.33 -60.73
C ARG A 475 -13.59 1.43 -61.12
N GLY A 476 -13.42 1.97 -62.33
CA GLY A 476 -14.39 2.90 -62.93
C GLY A 476 -15.41 2.19 -63.79
N ALA A 477 -16.68 2.16 -63.37
CA ALA A 477 -17.77 1.58 -64.15
C ALA A 477 -18.40 2.59 -65.15
N GLY A 478 -18.09 3.88 -65.02
CA GLY A 478 -18.75 4.95 -65.78
C GLY A 478 -20.27 4.89 -65.62
N ASP A 479 -20.99 5.04 -66.73
CA ASP A 479 -22.45 5.02 -66.82
C ASP A 479 -23.04 3.65 -67.20
N THR A 480 -22.20 2.60 -67.24
CA THR A 480 -22.57 1.28 -67.76
C THR A 480 -23.43 0.44 -66.80
N GLN A 481 -23.52 0.83 -65.52
CA GLN A 481 -24.25 0.12 -64.47
C GLN A 481 -25.16 1.08 -63.67
N PRO A 482 -26.24 1.61 -64.29
CA PRO A 482 -27.16 2.53 -63.63
C PRO A 482 -28.05 1.81 -62.60
N LYS A 483 -28.17 2.38 -61.42
CA LYS A 483 -29.08 1.92 -60.35
C LYS A 483 -30.49 2.52 -60.49
N ALA A 484 -30.59 3.68 -61.14
CA ALA A 484 -31.83 4.41 -61.34
C ALA A 484 -31.92 5.02 -62.74
N SER A 485 -33.10 5.55 -63.08
CA SER A 485 -33.34 6.17 -64.38
C SER A 485 -32.50 7.44 -64.55
N ASN A 486 -31.67 7.49 -65.59
CA ASN A 486 -30.92 8.69 -65.95
C ASN A 486 -31.80 9.84 -66.48
N LYS A 487 -33.11 9.61 -66.66
CA LYS A 487 -34.05 10.61 -67.17
C LYS A 487 -34.34 11.72 -66.16
N THR A 488 -34.29 11.42 -64.86
CA THR A 488 -34.60 12.40 -63.80
C THR A 488 -33.33 12.88 -63.09
N PRO A 489 -33.28 14.13 -62.60
CA PRO A 489 -32.16 14.62 -61.79
C PRO A 489 -31.86 13.72 -60.57
N GLU A 490 -32.90 13.21 -59.92
CA GLU A 490 -32.83 12.35 -58.74
C GLU A 490 -32.20 11.00 -59.09
N GLY A 491 -32.62 10.39 -60.21
CA GLY A 491 -32.06 9.13 -60.66
C GLY A 491 -30.61 9.27 -61.13
N ARG A 492 -30.24 10.42 -61.72
CA ARG A 492 -28.83 10.75 -62.00
C ARG A 492 -28.01 10.90 -60.73
N ALA A 493 -28.55 11.53 -59.69
CA ALA A 493 -27.88 11.62 -58.40
C ALA A 493 -27.63 10.24 -57.78
N GLN A 494 -28.61 9.34 -57.85
CA GLN A 494 -28.45 7.95 -57.38
C GLN A 494 -27.43 7.13 -58.20
N ASN A 495 -27.25 7.47 -59.48
CA ASN A 495 -26.25 6.82 -60.34
C ASN A 495 -24.83 7.33 -60.06
N ARG A 496 -24.66 8.58 -59.63
CA ARG A 496 -23.38 9.14 -59.16
C ARG A 496 -23.09 8.66 -57.74
N ARG A 497 -22.55 7.46 -57.62
CA ARG A 497 -22.30 6.80 -56.33
C ARG A 497 -20.95 6.12 -56.30
N ILE A 498 -20.49 5.82 -55.09
CA ILE A 498 -19.41 4.87 -54.82
C ILE A 498 -20.03 3.60 -54.25
N GLU A 499 -19.65 2.47 -54.81
CA GLU A 499 -20.08 1.15 -54.39
C GLU A 499 -18.88 0.39 -53.83
N PHE A 500 -19.07 -0.26 -52.69
CA PHE A 500 -18.05 -1.07 -52.04
C PHE A 500 -18.44 -2.54 -52.16
N THR A 501 -17.55 -3.32 -52.75
CA THR A 501 -17.71 -4.78 -52.87
C THR A 501 -16.62 -5.49 -52.08
N ARG A 502 -17.00 -6.35 -51.14
CA ARG A 502 -16.07 -7.20 -50.40
C ARG A 502 -15.40 -8.21 -51.34
N THR A 503 -14.09 -8.16 -51.43
CA THR A 503 -13.27 -9.10 -52.22
C THR A 503 -12.80 -10.29 -51.40
N ASP A 504 -12.94 -10.23 -50.07
CA ASP A 504 -12.62 -11.29 -49.13
C ASP A 504 -13.66 -12.43 -49.09
N ILE A 505 -14.91 -12.15 -49.50
CA ILE A 505 -16.00 -13.15 -49.58
C ILE A 505 -16.16 -13.64 -51.02
N LYS A 506 -15.99 -14.95 -51.25
CA LYS A 506 -16.21 -15.58 -52.56
C LYS A 506 -17.66 -15.53 -53.03
#